data_AF-A0A7K1D391-F1
#
_entry.id   AF-A0A7K1D391-F1
#
_cell.length_a   1.000
_cell.length_b   1.000
_cell.length_c   1.000
_cell.angle_alpha   90.00
_cell.angle_beta   90.00
_cell.angle_gamma   90.00
#
_symmetry.space_group_name_H-M   'P 1'
#
loop_
_entity.id
_entity.type
_entity.pdbx_description
1 polymer ?
#
loop_
_entity_poly.entity_id
_entity_poly.type
_entity_poly.pdbx_seq_one_letter_code
_entity_poly.pdbx_strand_id
1 'polypeptide(L)'
;AHEISLLEDGWNMREYQKLAAEGFWHGGSGVVVLPCGAGKTIVGAAAMAHAKATTLILVTNTVAARQWRDELLRRTNLNEDEIGEYSGAKKEIRPVTIATYQVMTTKKKGVFAHLDLFDGHDWGLIIYDEVHLLPAPIFRFTADIQSRRRLGLTATLVREDGMEGEVFSLIGPKRFDVPWKEIEAQGYIAPADCVEVRVTLTEHERLNYATAETENRYRVCATTATKKSVAIALAKFHENDQVLIIGQYIDQIDEISNDLGVPIIKGDTPVKEREILYNAFRNGEIKCLVVSKVANFSIDLPEASIAIQISGTFGSRQEEAQRLGRILRPKADGRGARFYSLVARDTVDQDFAQNRQRFLAEQGYSYRIIDADDVFTGKL
;
A
#
# COMPACT_ATOMS: atom_id res chain seq x y z
N ALA A 1 -24.40 -22.62 3.95
CA ALA A 1 -23.31 -22.88 2.98
C ALA A 1 -23.70 -22.18 1.69
N HIS A 2 -22.74 -21.56 1.01
CA HIS A 2 -22.96 -20.81 -0.23
C HIS A 2 -21.91 -21.27 -1.23
N GLU A 3 -22.34 -21.77 -2.39
CA GLU A 3 -21.43 -22.45 -3.31
C GLU A 3 -20.60 -21.42 -4.08
N ILE A 4 -19.29 -21.42 -3.81
CA ILE A 4 -18.32 -20.54 -4.46
C ILE A 4 -17.26 -21.43 -5.09
N SER A 5 -16.94 -21.18 -6.35
CA SER A 5 -15.87 -21.86 -7.09
C SER A 5 -15.07 -20.84 -7.88
N LEU A 6 -13.76 -21.06 -8.00
CA LEU A 6 -12.91 -20.26 -8.88
C LEU A 6 -13.21 -20.60 -10.34
N LEU A 7 -13.22 -19.57 -11.19
CA LEU A 7 -13.25 -19.72 -12.64
C LEU A 7 -11.83 -19.55 -13.16
N GLU A 8 -11.20 -20.61 -13.67
CA GLU A 8 -9.82 -20.61 -14.19
C GLU A 8 -9.77 -20.51 -15.73
N ASP A 9 -10.84 -20.01 -16.35
CA ASP A 9 -10.89 -19.85 -17.80
C ASP A 9 -9.90 -18.77 -18.28
N GLY A 10 -8.81 -19.21 -18.91
CA GLY A 10 -7.79 -18.32 -19.47
C GLY A 10 -6.77 -17.78 -18.46
N TRP A 11 -6.78 -18.25 -17.20
CA TRP A 11 -5.75 -17.94 -16.21
C TRP A 11 -5.64 -19.07 -15.18
N ASN A 12 -4.46 -19.26 -14.60
CA ASN A 12 -4.27 -20.22 -13.51
C ASN A 12 -3.72 -19.52 -12.28
N MET A 13 -4.14 -19.99 -11.11
CA MET A 13 -3.58 -19.54 -9.85
C MET A 13 -2.10 -19.94 -9.74
N ARG A 14 -1.26 -19.03 -9.24
CA ARG A 14 0.18 -19.29 -9.06
C ARG A 14 0.39 -20.32 -7.95
N GLU A 15 1.45 -21.12 -8.03
CA GLU A 15 1.68 -22.21 -7.06
C GLU A 15 1.76 -21.71 -5.61
N TYR A 16 2.45 -20.61 -5.34
CA TYR A 16 2.50 -20.04 -3.98
C TYR A 16 1.11 -19.57 -3.49
N GLN A 17 0.21 -19.15 -4.38
CA GLN A 17 -1.14 -18.76 -4.02
C GLN A 17 -1.97 -19.99 -3.63
N LYS A 18 -1.82 -21.11 -4.35
CA LYS A 18 -2.44 -22.41 -4.02
C LYS A 18 -1.98 -22.88 -2.65
N LEU A 19 -0.66 -22.90 -2.42
CA LEU A 19 -0.08 -23.28 -1.14
C LEU A 19 -0.55 -22.38 0.01
N ALA A 20 -0.72 -21.07 -0.24
CA ALA A 20 -1.25 -20.14 0.76
C ALA A 20 -2.70 -20.45 1.14
N ALA A 21 -3.56 -20.70 0.14
CA ALA A 21 -4.97 -21.03 0.35
C ALA A 21 -5.14 -22.40 1.05
N GLU A 22 -4.38 -23.40 0.63
CA GLU A 22 -4.36 -24.75 1.23
C GLU A 22 -3.82 -24.72 2.66
N GLY A 23 -2.71 -24.01 2.90
CA GLY A 23 -2.11 -23.85 4.22
C GLY A 23 -3.05 -23.18 5.22
N PHE A 24 -3.81 -22.17 4.77
CA PHE A 24 -4.91 -21.61 5.55
C PHE A 24 -6.02 -22.65 5.81
N TRP A 25 -6.48 -23.34 4.77
CA TRP A 25 -7.61 -24.26 4.87
C TRP A 25 -7.36 -25.43 5.84
N HIS A 26 -6.18 -26.04 5.76
CA HIS A 26 -5.79 -27.09 6.72
C HIS A 26 -5.54 -26.55 8.12
N GLY A 27 -5.12 -25.28 8.24
CA GLY A 27 -4.85 -24.62 9.51
C GLY A 27 -6.09 -24.17 10.30
N GLY A 28 -7.27 -24.10 9.70
CA GLY A 28 -8.47 -23.62 10.38
C GLY A 28 -8.65 -22.11 10.25
N SER A 29 -7.95 -21.37 11.11
CA SER A 29 -7.85 -19.91 11.11
C SER A 29 -6.39 -19.46 11.19
N GLY A 30 -6.10 -18.28 10.65
CA GLY A 30 -4.79 -17.66 10.79
C GLY A 30 -4.49 -16.62 9.72
N VAL A 31 -3.21 -16.22 9.68
CA VAL A 31 -2.75 -15.11 8.84
C VAL A 31 -1.90 -15.63 7.69
N VAL A 32 -2.20 -15.14 6.49
CA VAL A 32 -1.40 -15.33 5.28
C VAL A 32 -0.70 -14.00 4.98
N VAL A 33 0.63 -14.05 4.97
CA VAL A 33 1.47 -12.91 4.61
C VAL A 33 1.89 -13.05 3.16
N LEU A 34 1.43 -12.11 2.33
CA LEU A 34 1.74 -12.08 0.91
C LEU A 34 2.01 -10.65 0.45
N PRO A 35 3.11 -10.40 -0.25
CA PRO A 35 3.46 -9.06 -0.65
C PRO A 35 2.42 -8.41 -1.57
N CYS A 36 2.47 -7.08 -1.67
CA CYS A 36 1.64 -6.34 -2.62
C CYS A 36 1.88 -6.84 -4.06
N GLY A 37 0.81 -6.92 -4.86
CA GLY A 37 0.89 -7.46 -6.22
C GLY A 37 0.98 -8.99 -6.29
N ALA A 38 1.21 -9.70 -5.18
CA ALA A 38 1.25 -11.16 -5.16
C ALA A 38 -0.14 -11.82 -5.24
N GLY A 39 -1.22 -11.04 -5.25
CA GLY A 39 -2.59 -11.54 -5.39
C GLY A 39 -3.23 -11.99 -4.08
N LYS A 40 -3.16 -11.18 -3.02
CA LYS A 40 -3.89 -11.41 -1.74
C LYS A 40 -5.37 -11.69 -1.99
N THR A 41 -6.00 -10.90 -2.85
CA THR A 41 -7.42 -11.05 -3.24
C THR A 41 -7.70 -12.40 -3.89
N ILE A 42 -6.79 -12.92 -4.74
CA ILE A 42 -6.92 -14.24 -5.36
C ILE A 42 -6.87 -15.34 -4.29
N VAL A 43 -5.96 -15.23 -3.32
CA VAL A 43 -5.87 -16.19 -2.22
C VAL A 43 -7.12 -16.15 -1.33
N GLY A 44 -7.69 -14.96 -1.10
CA GLY A 44 -8.99 -14.84 -0.44
C GLY A 44 -10.12 -15.51 -1.22
N ALA A 45 -10.20 -15.29 -2.53
CA ALA A 45 -11.18 -15.95 -3.39
C ALA A 45 -11.02 -17.49 -3.39
N ALA A 46 -9.78 -17.98 -3.40
CA ALA A 46 -9.50 -19.41 -3.25
C ALA A 46 -9.93 -19.97 -1.89
N ALA A 47 -9.65 -19.24 -0.80
CA ALA A 47 -10.12 -19.60 0.53
C ALA A 47 -11.65 -19.65 0.61
N MET A 48 -12.35 -18.73 -0.06
CA MET A 48 -13.82 -18.75 -0.20
C MET A 48 -14.29 -19.98 -0.95
N ALA A 49 -13.61 -20.36 -2.04
CA ALA A 49 -13.93 -21.55 -2.82
C ALA A 49 -13.72 -22.85 -2.04
N HIS A 50 -12.73 -22.91 -1.14
CA HIS A 50 -12.57 -24.02 -0.20
C HIS A 50 -13.66 -24.03 0.88
N ALA A 51 -14.01 -22.85 1.42
CA ALA A 51 -14.98 -22.73 2.50
C ALA A 51 -16.43 -23.02 2.07
N LYS A 52 -16.80 -22.68 0.82
CA LYS A 52 -18.16 -22.80 0.28
C LYS A 52 -19.23 -22.31 1.25
N ALA A 53 -19.01 -21.11 1.79
CA ALA A 53 -19.82 -20.54 2.84
C ALA A 53 -20.06 -19.05 2.65
N THR A 54 -21.03 -18.55 3.41
CA THR A 54 -21.26 -17.11 3.60
C THR A 54 -19.98 -16.47 4.10
N THR A 55 -19.55 -15.39 3.43
CA THR A 55 -18.25 -14.76 3.68
C THR A 55 -18.42 -13.27 3.94
N LEU A 56 -17.83 -12.80 5.03
CA LEU A 56 -17.67 -11.37 5.32
C LEU A 56 -16.23 -10.96 5.01
N ILE A 57 -16.05 -9.92 4.22
CA ILE A 57 -14.74 -9.37 3.85
C ILE A 57 -14.63 -7.97 4.44
N LEU A 58 -13.69 -7.76 5.36
CA LEU A 58 -13.43 -6.47 6.00
C LEU A 58 -12.26 -5.76 5.32
N VAL A 59 -12.53 -4.56 4.81
CA VAL A 59 -11.57 -3.76 4.02
C VAL A 59 -11.40 -2.35 4.57
N THR A 60 -10.33 -1.67 4.17
CA THR A 60 -9.96 -0.35 4.71
C THR A 60 -10.87 0.78 4.26
N ASN A 61 -11.31 0.77 2.99
CA ASN A 61 -12.10 1.83 2.40
C ASN A 61 -12.99 1.33 1.25
N THR A 62 -13.82 2.21 0.70
CA THR A 62 -14.76 1.89 -0.39
C THR A 62 -14.09 1.57 -1.72
N VAL A 63 -12.86 2.05 -1.94
CA VAL A 63 -12.10 1.73 -3.16
C VAL A 63 -11.61 0.29 -3.11
N ALA A 64 -11.06 -0.14 -1.97
CA ALA A 64 -10.70 -1.53 -1.73
C ALA A 64 -11.94 -2.45 -1.83
N ALA A 65 -13.10 -1.99 -1.33
CA ALA A 65 -14.34 -2.76 -1.44
C ALA A 65 -14.74 -3.03 -2.91
N ARG A 66 -14.64 -2.00 -3.76
CA ARG A 66 -14.90 -2.14 -5.21
C ARG A 66 -13.89 -3.05 -5.90
N GLN A 67 -12.60 -2.91 -5.58
CA GLN A 67 -11.56 -3.80 -6.12
C GLN A 67 -11.82 -5.27 -5.77
N TRP A 68 -12.20 -5.55 -4.52
CA TRP A 68 -12.61 -6.90 -4.10
C TRP A 68 -13.83 -7.40 -4.87
N ARG A 69 -14.88 -6.57 -4.99
CA ARG A 69 -16.09 -6.92 -5.76
C ARG A 69 -15.75 -7.29 -7.20
N ASP A 70 -15.01 -6.43 -7.89
CA ASP A 70 -14.70 -6.61 -9.31
C ASP A 70 -13.81 -7.84 -9.53
N GLU A 71 -12.87 -8.11 -8.62
CA GLU A 71 -12.03 -9.30 -8.70
C GLU A 71 -12.82 -10.58 -8.39
N LEU A 72 -13.74 -10.57 -7.43
CA LEU A 72 -14.60 -11.72 -7.14
C LEU A 72 -15.51 -12.05 -8.33
N LEU A 73 -16.15 -11.06 -8.94
CA LEU A 73 -16.98 -11.25 -10.15
C LEU A 73 -16.16 -11.79 -11.33
N ARG A 74 -14.89 -11.39 -11.43
CA ARG A 74 -13.99 -11.84 -12.50
C ARG A 74 -13.46 -13.27 -12.28
N ARG A 75 -13.24 -13.67 -11.03
CA ARG A 75 -12.46 -14.88 -10.67
C ARG A 75 -13.28 -16.00 -10.08
N THR A 76 -14.56 -15.77 -9.78
CA THR A 76 -15.45 -16.76 -9.18
C THR A 76 -16.75 -16.89 -9.96
N ASN A 77 -17.52 -17.93 -9.67
CA ASN A 77 -18.87 -18.13 -10.21
C ASN A 77 -19.94 -17.22 -9.59
N LEU A 78 -19.57 -16.25 -8.74
CA LEU A 78 -20.51 -15.33 -8.10
C LEU A 78 -21.09 -14.33 -9.10
N ASN A 79 -22.36 -14.00 -8.93
CA ASN A 79 -23.02 -12.91 -9.64
C ASN A 79 -23.16 -11.64 -8.78
N GLU A 80 -23.57 -10.53 -9.40
CA GLU A 80 -23.68 -9.24 -8.71
C GLU A 80 -24.69 -9.24 -7.55
N ASP A 81 -25.73 -10.07 -7.62
CA ASP A 81 -26.75 -10.18 -6.57
C ASP A 81 -26.28 -10.99 -5.35
N GLU A 82 -25.18 -11.72 -5.48
CA GLU A 82 -24.60 -12.49 -4.38
C GLU A 82 -23.58 -11.67 -3.56
N ILE A 83 -23.15 -10.51 -4.07
CA ILE A 83 -22.13 -9.66 -3.46
C ILE A 83 -22.74 -8.33 -2.97
N GLY A 84 -22.76 -8.13 -1.66
CA GLY A 84 -23.23 -6.91 -1.01
C GLY A 84 -22.10 -5.97 -0.60
N GLU A 85 -22.34 -4.66 -0.64
CA GLU A 85 -21.43 -3.64 -0.08
C GLU A 85 -22.05 -3.04 1.19
N TYR A 86 -21.28 -3.08 2.29
CA TYR A 86 -21.64 -2.48 3.56
C TYR A 86 -20.65 -1.37 3.95
N SER A 87 -20.92 -0.17 3.46
CA SER A 87 -20.12 1.04 3.65
C SER A 87 -20.97 2.21 4.13
N GLY A 88 -20.36 3.38 4.32
CA GLY A 88 -21.11 4.59 4.73
C GLY A 88 -22.17 4.99 3.70
N ALA A 89 -21.97 4.60 2.44
CA ALA A 89 -22.81 4.95 1.30
C ALA A 89 -23.84 3.87 0.95
N LYS A 90 -23.51 2.58 1.13
CA LYS A 90 -24.37 1.44 0.80
C LYS A 90 -24.50 0.49 1.97
N LYS A 91 -25.67 -0.10 2.18
CA LYS A 91 -25.95 -0.99 3.33
C LYS A 91 -26.63 -2.26 2.85
N GLU A 92 -25.91 -3.07 2.10
CA GLU A 92 -26.42 -4.29 1.49
C GLU A 92 -25.69 -5.48 2.08
N ILE A 93 -26.45 -6.39 2.69
CA ILE A 93 -25.95 -7.69 3.16
C ILE A 93 -26.41 -8.74 2.15
N ARG A 94 -25.46 -9.53 1.67
CA ARG A 94 -25.67 -10.67 0.76
C ARG A 94 -24.82 -11.85 1.25
N PRO A 95 -24.94 -13.06 0.66
CA PRO A 95 -24.14 -14.21 1.08
C PRO A 95 -22.62 -13.94 1.10
N VAL A 96 -22.13 -13.12 0.18
CA VAL A 96 -20.81 -12.50 0.24
C VAL A 96 -21.00 -11.02 0.53
N THR A 97 -20.49 -10.52 1.65
CA THR A 97 -20.61 -9.10 2.02
C THR A 97 -19.24 -8.48 2.21
N ILE A 98 -18.99 -7.34 1.56
CA ILE A 98 -17.76 -6.56 1.69
C ILE A 98 -18.06 -5.32 2.51
N ALA A 99 -17.45 -5.22 3.69
CA ALA A 99 -17.71 -4.15 4.65
C ALA A 99 -16.44 -3.34 4.95
N THR A 100 -16.57 -2.02 5.13
CA THR A 100 -15.42 -1.21 5.57
C THR A 100 -15.28 -1.24 7.08
N TYR A 101 -14.04 -1.31 7.59
CA TYR A 101 -13.79 -1.26 9.04
C TYR A 101 -14.47 -0.05 9.69
N GLN A 102 -14.42 1.12 9.03
CA GLN A 102 -15.00 2.35 9.57
C GLN A 102 -16.49 2.25 9.88
N VAL A 103 -17.28 1.55 9.06
CA VAL A 103 -18.72 1.40 9.34
C VAL A 103 -18.97 0.56 10.58
N MET A 104 -18.14 -0.46 10.82
CA MET A 104 -18.19 -1.26 12.03
C MET A 104 -17.93 -0.40 13.28
N THR A 105 -17.11 0.64 13.17
CA THR A 105 -16.76 1.55 14.29
C THR A 105 -17.79 2.63 14.57
N THR A 106 -18.80 2.78 13.73
CA THR A 106 -19.77 3.88 13.85
C THR A 106 -20.69 3.64 15.05
N LYS A 107 -20.56 4.50 16.07
CA LYS A 107 -21.41 4.46 17.26
C LYS A 107 -22.71 5.22 17.02
N LYS A 108 -23.85 4.61 17.37
CA LYS A 108 -25.13 5.30 17.47
C LYS A 108 -25.65 5.12 18.89
N LYS A 109 -25.86 6.23 19.60
CA LYS A 109 -26.27 6.23 21.03
C LYS A 109 -25.35 5.39 21.95
N GLY A 110 -24.03 5.44 21.72
CA GLY A 110 -23.04 4.76 22.55
C GLY A 110 -22.82 3.27 22.25
N VAL A 111 -23.65 2.65 21.41
CA VAL A 111 -23.53 1.26 20.96
C VAL A 111 -23.00 1.22 19.52
N PHE A 112 -22.17 0.23 19.20
CA PHE A 112 -21.72 -0.02 17.83
C PHE A 112 -22.92 -0.51 17.01
N ALA A 113 -23.52 0.40 16.24
CA ALA A 113 -24.88 0.23 15.71
C ALA A 113 -25.03 -0.89 14.67
N HIS A 114 -23.90 -1.41 14.19
CA HIS A 114 -23.84 -2.35 13.09
C HIS A 114 -23.29 -3.72 13.49
N LEU A 115 -22.67 -3.87 14.67
CA LEU A 115 -22.12 -5.15 15.13
C LEU A 115 -23.20 -6.20 15.33
N ASP A 116 -24.29 -5.84 16.02
CA ASP A 116 -25.43 -6.74 16.27
C ASP A 116 -26.02 -7.30 14.96
N LEU A 117 -25.95 -6.51 13.88
CA LEU A 117 -26.44 -6.90 12.57
C LEU A 117 -25.51 -7.91 11.89
N PHE A 118 -24.19 -7.84 12.11
CA PHE A 118 -23.26 -8.87 11.62
C PHE A 118 -23.24 -10.11 12.51
N ASP A 119 -23.41 -9.97 13.83
CA ASP A 119 -23.52 -11.08 14.79
C ASP A 119 -24.79 -11.91 14.57
N GLY A 120 -25.84 -11.30 14.00
CA GLY A 120 -27.06 -12.00 13.58
C GLY A 120 -26.89 -12.91 12.36
N HIS A 121 -25.74 -12.90 11.69
CA HIS A 121 -25.46 -13.73 10.52
C HIS A 121 -24.43 -14.82 10.81
N ASP A 122 -24.71 -16.06 10.38
CA ASP A 122 -23.77 -17.19 10.47
C ASP A 122 -22.71 -17.09 9.37
N TRP A 123 -21.58 -16.44 9.66
CA TRP A 123 -20.45 -16.35 8.74
C TRP A 123 -19.60 -17.62 8.79
N GLY A 124 -19.52 -18.33 7.67
CA GLY A 124 -18.61 -19.47 7.57
C GLY A 124 -17.14 -19.06 7.45
N LEU A 125 -16.88 -17.87 6.91
CA LEU A 125 -15.55 -17.31 6.76
C LEU A 125 -15.58 -15.78 6.97
N ILE A 126 -14.65 -15.26 7.75
CA ILE A 126 -14.33 -13.82 7.75
C ILE A 126 -12.93 -13.62 7.19
N ILE A 127 -12.81 -12.72 6.21
CA ILE A 127 -11.54 -12.30 5.62
C ILE A 127 -11.25 -10.87 6.11
N TYR A 128 -10.11 -10.70 6.77
CA TYR A 128 -9.60 -9.41 7.20
C TYR A 128 -8.51 -8.97 6.22
N ASP A 129 -8.83 -8.05 5.32
CA ASP A 129 -7.80 -7.42 4.47
C ASP A 129 -7.05 -6.35 5.26
N GLU A 130 -5.76 -6.24 5.00
CA GLU A 130 -4.81 -5.45 5.78
C GLU A 130 -4.95 -5.68 7.29
N VAL A 131 -4.96 -6.96 7.70
CA VAL A 131 -5.19 -7.40 9.09
C VAL A 131 -4.22 -6.78 10.11
N HIS A 132 -3.09 -6.25 9.66
CA HIS A 132 -2.16 -5.51 10.50
C HIS A 132 -2.80 -4.27 11.16
N LEU A 133 -3.94 -3.76 10.67
CA LEU A 133 -4.70 -2.67 11.29
C LEU A 133 -5.54 -3.11 12.51
N LEU A 134 -5.85 -4.41 12.62
CA LEU A 134 -6.81 -4.95 13.58
C LEU A 134 -6.49 -4.69 15.06
N PRO A 135 -5.21 -4.74 15.52
CA PRO A 135 -4.87 -4.43 16.91
C PRO A 135 -5.17 -2.98 17.35
N ALA A 136 -5.51 -2.09 16.41
CA ALA A 136 -6.03 -0.78 16.80
C ALA A 136 -7.27 -0.97 17.70
N PRO A 137 -7.38 -0.28 18.86
CA PRO A 137 -8.50 -0.46 19.80
C PRO A 137 -9.88 -0.34 19.15
N ILE A 138 -9.97 0.49 18.10
CA ILE A 138 -11.20 0.72 17.35
C ILE A 138 -11.52 -0.39 16.33
N PHE A 139 -10.62 -1.31 16.02
CA PHE A 139 -10.88 -2.41 15.07
C PHE A 139 -10.89 -3.77 15.75
N ARG A 140 -10.33 -3.88 16.95
CA ARG A 140 -10.29 -5.12 17.74
C ARG A 140 -11.65 -5.80 17.91
N PHE A 141 -12.71 -5.04 18.12
CA PHE A 141 -14.06 -5.60 18.30
C PHE A 141 -14.59 -6.31 17.04
N THR A 142 -14.02 -6.07 15.86
CA THR A 142 -14.40 -6.82 14.64
C THR A 142 -13.93 -8.28 14.68
N ALA A 143 -13.00 -8.62 15.59
CA ALA A 143 -12.64 -10.00 15.87
C ALA A 143 -13.67 -10.73 16.72
N ASP A 144 -14.54 -10.01 17.44
CA ASP A 144 -15.58 -10.61 18.29
C ASP A 144 -16.75 -11.17 17.47
N ILE A 145 -16.85 -10.78 16.19
CA ILE A 145 -17.85 -11.29 15.26
C ILE A 145 -17.74 -12.82 15.16
N GLN A 146 -18.88 -13.48 15.35
CA GLN A 146 -18.97 -14.93 15.32
C GLN A 146 -18.72 -15.46 13.91
N SER A 147 -17.78 -16.41 13.80
CA SER A 147 -17.48 -17.09 12.54
C SER A 147 -16.82 -18.44 12.77
N ARG A 148 -16.95 -19.34 11.80
CA ARG A 148 -16.29 -20.67 11.87
C ARG A 148 -14.79 -20.60 11.60
N ARG A 149 -14.37 -19.70 10.71
CA ARG A 149 -12.98 -19.54 10.27
C ARG A 149 -12.64 -18.09 10.03
N ARG A 150 -11.39 -17.71 10.31
CA ARG A 150 -10.87 -16.35 10.13
C ARG A 150 -9.58 -16.38 9.34
N LEU A 151 -9.55 -15.65 8.23
CA LEU A 151 -8.38 -15.44 7.39
C LEU A 151 -7.91 -14.00 7.52
N GLY A 152 -6.69 -13.79 8.00
CA GLY A 152 -6.02 -12.50 7.91
C GLY A 152 -5.17 -12.43 6.64
N LEU A 153 -5.41 -11.44 5.79
CA LEU A 153 -4.56 -11.13 4.64
C LEU A 153 -3.77 -9.87 4.93
N THR A 154 -2.46 -9.93 4.79
CA THR A 154 -1.60 -8.75 4.94
C THR A 154 -0.34 -8.92 4.10
N ALA A 155 0.25 -7.81 3.68
CA ALA A 155 1.56 -7.85 3.07
C ALA A 155 2.71 -7.74 4.09
N THR A 156 2.37 -7.64 5.38
CA THR A 156 3.34 -7.56 6.47
C THR A 156 2.72 -7.86 7.84
N LEU A 157 3.50 -8.41 8.76
CA LEU A 157 3.10 -8.57 10.15
C LEU A 157 3.89 -7.71 11.14
N VAL A 158 5.04 -7.16 10.75
CA VAL A 158 5.88 -6.35 11.65
C VAL A 158 5.10 -5.09 12.09
N ARG A 159 5.23 -4.59 13.31
CA ARG A 159 4.64 -3.29 13.69
C ARG A 159 5.64 -2.47 14.49
N GLU A 160 5.60 -1.15 14.33
CA GLU A 160 6.48 -0.23 15.06
C GLU A 160 6.19 -0.19 16.57
N ASP A 161 4.97 -0.58 16.97
CA ASP A 161 4.54 -0.68 18.36
C ASP A 161 4.75 -2.08 18.98
N GLY A 162 5.29 -3.04 18.21
CA GLY A 162 5.50 -4.42 18.67
C GLY A 162 4.22 -5.22 18.94
N MET A 163 3.04 -4.70 18.59
CA MET A 163 1.74 -5.35 18.87
C MET A 163 1.34 -6.40 17.83
N GLU A 164 2.28 -6.87 17.02
CA GLU A 164 2.04 -7.89 16.00
C GLU A 164 1.53 -9.22 16.59
N GLY A 165 1.91 -9.53 17.84
CA GLY A 165 1.38 -10.67 18.58
C GLY A 165 -0.13 -10.64 18.84
N GLU A 166 -0.74 -9.44 18.91
CA GLU A 166 -2.19 -9.32 19.10
C GLU A 166 -2.96 -9.83 17.87
N VAL A 167 -2.43 -9.65 16.67
CA VAL A 167 -3.05 -10.18 15.44
C VAL A 167 -3.20 -11.71 15.55
N PHE A 168 -2.15 -12.39 16.01
CA PHE A 168 -2.17 -13.85 16.17
C PHE A 168 -3.16 -14.32 17.24
N SER A 169 -3.36 -13.51 18.26
CA SER A 169 -4.30 -13.80 19.34
C SER A 169 -5.76 -13.64 18.89
N LEU A 170 -6.02 -12.69 17.98
CA LEU A 170 -7.37 -12.36 17.52
C LEU A 170 -7.81 -13.23 16.33
N ILE A 171 -6.91 -13.52 15.40
CA ILE A 171 -7.22 -14.24 14.15
C ILE A 171 -6.69 -15.67 14.15
N GLY A 172 -5.48 -15.88 14.65
CA GLY A 172 -4.77 -17.16 14.62
C GLY A 172 -3.33 -17.02 14.13
N PRO A 173 -2.52 -18.09 14.20
CA PRO A 173 -1.09 -18.03 13.91
C PRO A 173 -0.81 -17.73 12.43
N LYS A 174 0.44 -17.35 12.13
CA LYS A 174 0.93 -17.23 10.75
C LYS A 174 0.88 -18.60 10.08
N ARG A 175 0.06 -18.74 9.02
CA ARG A 175 -0.14 -19.99 8.26
C ARG A 175 0.73 -20.08 7.03
N PHE A 176 1.02 -18.94 6.44
CA PHE A 176 1.82 -18.84 5.24
C PHE A 176 2.58 -17.53 5.23
N ASP A 177 3.83 -17.60 4.81
CA ASP A 177 4.73 -16.46 4.68
C ASP A 177 5.71 -16.80 3.56
N VAL A 178 5.70 -16.02 2.50
CA VAL A 178 6.66 -16.15 1.41
C VAL A 178 7.48 -14.87 1.34
N PRO A 179 8.81 -14.98 1.48
CA PRO A 179 9.70 -13.83 1.32
C PRO A 179 9.53 -13.19 -0.05
N TRP A 180 9.59 -11.85 -0.09
CA TRP A 180 9.51 -11.07 -1.32
C TRP A 180 10.46 -11.58 -2.41
N LYS A 181 11.72 -11.84 -2.05
CA LYS A 181 12.77 -12.34 -2.96
C LYS A 181 12.40 -13.63 -3.68
N GLU A 182 11.63 -14.51 -3.06
CA GLU A 182 11.23 -15.77 -3.71
C GLU A 182 10.20 -15.52 -4.82
N ILE A 183 9.26 -14.59 -4.58
CA ILE A 183 8.24 -14.21 -5.58
C ILE A 183 8.87 -13.38 -6.70
N GLU A 184 9.83 -12.52 -6.37
CA GLU A 184 10.65 -11.79 -7.33
C GLU A 184 11.47 -12.74 -8.22
N ALA A 185 12.16 -13.73 -7.63
CA ALA A 185 12.94 -14.73 -8.37
C ALA A 185 12.09 -15.58 -9.32
N GLN A 186 10.81 -15.77 -9.00
CA GLN A 186 9.83 -16.43 -9.86
C GLN A 186 9.27 -15.52 -10.98
N GLY A 187 9.72 -14.26 -11.05
CA GLY A 187 9.33 -13.29 -12.08
C GLY A 187 7.93 -12.70 -11.88
N TYR A 188 7.32 -12.91 -10.71
CA TYR A 188 5.95 -12.46 -10.44
C TYR A 188 5.88 -11.03 -9.90
N ILE A 189 6.98 -10.52 -9.36
CA ILE A 189 7.14 -9.15 -8.92
C ILE A 189 8.46 -8.59 -9.47
N ALA A 190 8.46 -7.29 -9.77
CA ALA A 190 9.60 -6.58 -10.32
C ALA A 190 10.72 -6.37 -9.29
N PRO A 191 12.00 -6.53 -9.68
CA PRO A 191 13.11 -5.98 -8.90
C PRO A 191 12.99 -4.45 -8.85
N ALA A 192 13.02 -3.89 -7.65
CA ALA A 192 13.12 -2.44 -7.44
C ALA A 192 14.51 -2.08 -6.91
N ASP A 193 15.22 -1.19 -7.63
CA ASP A 193 16.47 -0.58 -7.17
C ASP A 193 16.13 0.59 -6.24
N CYS A 194 16.32 0.41 -4.93
CA CYS A 194 16.12 1.47 -3.95
C CYS A 194 17.42 2.26 -3.73
N VAL A 195 17.37 3.55 -4.03
CA VAL A 195 18.49 4.49 -3.97
C VAL A 195 18.19 5.58 -2.96
N GLU A 196 18.91 5.59 -1.83
CA GLU A 196 18.94 6.75 -0.94
C GLU A 196 19.93 7.78 -1.48
N VAL A 197 19.44 8.99 -1.75
CA VAL A 197 20.25 10.11 -2.16
C VAL A 197 20.46 11.02 -0.95
N ARG A 198 21.69 11.05 -0.44
CA ARG A 198 22.03 11.88 0.71
C ARG A 198 22.34 13.29 0.27
N VAL A 199 21.57 14.22 0.82
CA VAL A 199 21.64 15.64 0.52
C VAL A 199 22.34 16.36 1.66
N THR A 200 23.47 17.00 1.37
CA THR A 200 24.17 17.88 2.31
C THR A 200 23.47 19.23 2.32
N LEU A 201 22.93 19.62 3.48
CA LEU A 201 22.31 20.93 3.63
C LEU A 201 23.35 22.06 3.55
N THR A 202 22.96 23.19 2.97
CA THR A 202 23.76 24.43 3.01
C THR A 202 23.90 24.95 4.44
N GLU A 203 24.88 25.82 4.70
CA GLU A 203 25.04 26.43 6.04
C GLU A 203 23.76 27.16 6.50
N HIS A 204 23.09 27.86 5.59
CA HIS A 204 21.84 28.55 5.90
C HIS A 204 20.72 27.57 6.26
N GLU A 205 20.54 26.49 5.50
CA GLU A 205 19.54 25.45 5.79
C GLU A 205 19.85 24.71 7.09
N ARG A 206 21.13 24.43 7.38
CA ARG A 206 21.57 23.84 8.65
C ARG A 206 21.25 24.74 9.84
N LEU A 207 21.50 26.04 9.72
CA LEU A 207 21.19 27.00 10.77
C LEU A 207 19.68 27.08 11.01
N ASN A 208 18.88 27.20 9.95
CA ASN A 208 17.42 27.18 10.03
C ASN A 208 16.89 25.92 10.70
N TYR A 209 17.47 24.75 10.39
CA TYR A 209 17.12 23.48 11.03
C TYR A 209 17.53 23.44 12.50
N ALA A 210 18.74 23.90 12.85
CA ALA A 210 19.24 23.89 14.21
C ALA A 210 18.41 24.78 15.15
N THR A 211 17.89 25.90 14.63
CA THR A 211 17.00 26.81 15.37
C THR A 211 15.53 26.42 15.32
N ALA A 212 15.16 25.37 14.56
CA ALA A 212 13.77 24.95 14.45
C ALA A 212 13.28 24.23 15.72
N GLU A 213 12.06 24.56 16.12
CA GLU A 213 11.31 23.83 17.13
C GLU A 213 11.22 22.35 16.78
N THR A 214 11.30 21.48 17.80
CA THR A 214 11.36 20.02 17.62
C THR A 214 10.26 19.47 16.70
N GLU A 215 9.04 19.99 16.84
CA GLU A 215 7.88 19.58 16.04
C GLU A 215 7.99 19.97 14.55
N ASN A 216 8.75 21.03 14.24
CA ASN A 216 8.93 21.55 12.90
C ASN A 216 10.22 21.06 12.22
N ARG A 217 11.16 20.47 12.98
CA ARG A 217 12.45 20.01 12.46
C ARG A 217 12.32 19.14 11.21
N TYR A 218 11.38 18.19 11.22
CA TYR A 218 11.17 17.32 10.06
C TYR A 218 10.71 18.11 8.82
N ARG A 219 9.78 19.06 8.98
CA ARG A 219 9.36 19.92 7.87
C ARG A 219 10.55 20.71 7.32
N VAL A 220 11.31 21.36 8.20
CA VAL A 220 12.42 22.24 7.81
C VAL A 220 13.49 21.48 7.02
N CYS A 221 13.90 20.28 7.44
CA CYS A 221 14.89 19.50 6.69
C CYS A 221 14.30 18.87 5.42
N ALA A 222 13.01 18.54 5.41
CA ALA A 222 12.35 17.92 4.27
C ALA A 222 12.06 18.89 3.12
N THR A 223 11.81 20.18 3.40
CA THR A 223 11.42 21.20 2.40
C THR A 223 12.58 22.10 1.96
N THR A 224 13.82 21.63 2.06
CA THR A 224 15.01 22.41 1.71
C THR A 224 15.15 22.63 0.21
N ALA A 225 15.70 23.78 -0.18
CA ALA A 225 15.95 24.13 -1.57
C ALA A 225 16.97 23.17 -2.21
N THR A 226 17.91 22.67 -1.41
CA THR A 226 18.87 21.65 -1.85
C THR A 226 18.16 20.34 -2.24
N LYS A 227 17.23 19.82 -1.42
CA LYS A 227 16.43 18.63 -1.79
C LYS A 227 15.59 18.87 -3.04
N LYS A 228 14.98 20.06 -3.16
CA LYS A 228 14.25 20.46 -4.38
C LYS A 228 15.12 20.34 -5.63
N SER A 229 16.32 20.91 -5.58
CA SER A 229 17.26 20.93 -6.70
C SER A 229 17.65 19.50 -7.14
N VAL A 230 17.89 18.61 -6.17
CA VAL A 230 18.18 17.19 -6.44
C VAL A 230 16.99 16.47 -7.07
N ALA A 231 15.76 16.72 -6.59
CA ALA A 231 14.56 16.11 -7.16
C ALA A 231 14.36 16.52 -8.63
N ILE A 232 14.56 17.80 -8.94
CA ILE A 232 14.49 18.34 -10.31
C ILE A 232 15.58 17.72 -11.18
N ALA A 233 16.81 17.60 -10.67
CA ALA A 233 17.92 16.99 -11.41
C ALA A 233 17.64 15.51 -11.74
N LEU A 234 17.13 14.73 -10.78
CA LEU A 234 16.72 13.35 -11.01
C LEU A 234 15.58 13.24 -12.04
N ALA A 235 14.57 14.10 -11.94
CA ALA A 235 13.46 14.10 -12.89
C ALA A 235 13.93 14.39 -14.32
N LYS A 236 14.88 15.33 -14.49
CA LYS A 236 15.49 15.63 -15.79
C LYS A 236 16.38 14.51 -16.30
N PHE A 237 17.18 13.87 -15.43
CA PHE A 237 17.97 12.70 -15.80
C PHE A 237 17.10 11.56 -16.34
N HIS A 238 15.89 11.43 -15.81
CA HIS A 238 14.89 10.46 -16.20
C HIS A 238 13.79 11.02 -17.14
N GLU A 239 14.04 12.09 -17.91
CA GLU A 239 13.03 12.73 -18.77
C GLU A 239 12.40 11.79 -19.81
N ASN A 240 13.08 10.70 -20.16
CA ASN A 240 12.60 9.70 -21.10
C ASN A 240 11.73 8.62 -20.44
N ASP A 241 11.67 8.59 -19.12
CA ASP A 241 10.98 7.61 -18.31
C ASP A 241 9.67 8.19 -17.73
N GLN A 242 8.77 7.32 -17.26
CA GLN A 242 7.62 7.74 -16.46
C GLN A 242 8.09 7.98 -15.02
N VAL A 243 8.15 9.26 -14.63
CA VAL A 243 8.64 9.76 -13.34
C VAL A 243 7.47 10.21 -12.47
N LEU A 244 7.31 9.56 -11.32
CA LEU A 244 6.37 9.96 -10.28
C LEU A 244 7.12 10.64 -9.12
N ILE A 245 6.83 11.93 -8.87
CA ILE A 245 7.43 12.69 -7.78
C ILE A 245 6.44 12.75 -6.62
N ILE A 246 6.87 12.35 -5.42
CA ILE A 246 6.01 12.22 -4.24
C ILE A 246 6.52 13.15 -3.14
N GLY A 247 5.63 14.00 -2.61
CA GLY A 247 5.94 14.87 -1.48
C GLY A 247 4.80 14.95 -0.45
N GLN A 248 5.16 15.15 0.80
CA GLN A 248 4.22 15.32 1.90
C GLN A 248 3.69 16.75 2.01
N TYR A 249 4.52 17.74 1.69
CA TYR A 249 4.23 19.16 1.89
C TYR A 249 3.78 19.82 0.60
N ILE A 250 2.63 20.51 0.63
CA ILE A 250 1.96 21.05 -0.56
C ILE A 250 2.78 22.17 -1.22
N ASP A 251 3.34 23.08 -0.40
CA ASP A 251 4.26 24.15 -0.81
C ASP A 251 5.47 23.59 -1.57
N GLN A 252 6.07 22.52 -1.06
CA GLN A 252 7.20 21.86 -1.70
C GLN A 252 6.85 21.29 -3.09
N ILE A 253 5.74 20.56 -3.19
CA ILE A 253 5.35 19.93 -4.46
C ILE A 253 4.88 20.96 -5.50
N ASP A 254 4.29 22.07 -5.05
CA ASP A 254 3.90 23.19 -5.91
C ASP A 254 5.11 23.84 -6.56
N GLU A 255 6.15 24.16 -5.77
CA GLU A 255 7.38 24.70 -6.32
C GLU A 255 8.01 23.78 -7.38
N ILE A 256 8.02 22.47 -7.12
CA ILE A 256 8.62 21.50 -8.05
C ILE A 256 7.79 21.33 -9.32
N SER A 257 6.47 21.26 -9.18
CA SER A 257 5.56 21.21 -10.32
C SER A 257 5.73 22.44 -11.21
N ASN A 258 5.83 23.64 -10.62
CA ASN A 258 6.07 24.87 -11.34
C ASN A 258 7.45 24.91 -12.02
N ASP A 259 8.52 24.55 -11.30
CA ASP A 259 9.89 24.57 -11.82
C ASP A 259 10.10 23.55 -12.96
N LEU A 260 9.39 22.42 -12.94
CA LEU A 260 9.41 21.40 -13.99
C LEU A 260 8.37 21.63 -15.10
N GLY A 261 7.35 22.45 -14.86
CA GLY A 261 6.22 22.65 -15.77
C GLY A 261 5.36 21.39 -15.95
N VAL A 262 5.17 20.61 -14.89
CA VAL A 262 4.48 19.30 -14.95
C VAL A 262 3.20 19.28 -14.10
N PRO A 263 2.20 18.45 -14.43
CA PRO A 263 0.96 18.36 -13.66
C PRO A 263 1.18 17.92 -12.21
N ILE A 264 0.25 18.33 -11.34
CA ILE A 264 0.26 18.02 -9.91
C ILE A 264 -1.12 17.52 -9.45
N ILE A 265 -1.12 16.54 -8.54
CA ILE A 265 -2.32 16.05 -7.87
C ILE A 265 -2.18 16.23 -6.36
N LYS A 266 -3.18 16.89 -5.76
CA LYS A 266 -3.30 17.18 -4.34
C LYS A 266 -4.52 16.48 -3.74
N GLY A 267 -4.69 16.62 -2.42
CA GLY A 267 -5.80 15.99 -1.70
C GLY A 267 -7.17 16.55 -2.09
N ASP A 268 -7.21 17.83 -2.48
CA ASP A 268 -8.37 18.58 -2.94
C ASP A 268 -8.61 18.47 -4.46
N THR A 269 -7.71 17.85 -5.22
CA THR A 269 -7.91 17.59 -6.66
C THR A 269 -9.16 16.69 -6.86
N PRO A 270 -10.16 17.14 -7.64
CA PRO A 270 -11.37 16.37 -7.91
C PRO A 270 -11.09 14.98 -8.49
N VAL A 271 -11.91 13.99 -8.11
CA VAL A 271 -11.75 12.59 -8.53
C VAL A 271 -11.69 12.45 -10.06
N LYS A 272 -12.54 13.16 -10.80
CA LYS A 272 -12.55 13.13 -12.27
C LYS A 272 -11.25 13.64 -12.88
N GLU A 273 -10.70 14.73 -12.34
CA GLU A 273 -9.45 15.31 -12.82
C GLU A 273 -8.27 14.38 -12.51
N ARG A 274 -8.28 13.79 -11.31
CA ARG A 274 -7.30 12.79 -10.89
C ARG A 274 -7.28 11.58 -11.83
N GLU A 275 -8.44 11.05 -12.21
CA GLU A 275 -8.55 9.94 -13.17
C GLU A 275 -8.00 10.30 -14.56
N ILE A 276 -8.27 11.52 -15.05
CA ILE A 276 -7.74 12.01 -16.33
C ILE A 276 -6.21 12.05 -16.29
N LEU A 277 -5.62 12.67 -15.26
CA LEU A 277 -4.16 12.79 -15.12
C LEU A 277 -3.48 11.43 -14.96
N TYR A 278 -4.07 10.52 -14.17
CA TYR A 278 -3.52 9.17 -14.03
C TYR A 278 -3.60 8.35 -15.33
N ASN A 279 -4.67 8.49 -16.11
CA ASN A 279 -4.77 7.82 -17.41
C ASN A 279 -3.78 8.40 -18.42
N ALA A 280 -3.64 9.73 -18.49
CA ALA A 280 -2.64 10.39 -19.32
C ALA A 280 -1.21 9.94 -18.94
N PHE A 281 -0.92 9.80 -17.64
CA PHE A 281 0.36 9.29 -17.18
C PHE A 281 0.56 7.83 -17.58
N ARG A 282 -0.44 6.96 -17.34
CA ARG A 282 -0.37 5.52 -17.68
C ARG A 282 -0.14 5.29 -19.17
N ASN A 283 -0.76 6.10 -20.03
CA ASN A 283 -0.61 6.03 -21.48
C ASN A 283 0.70 6.66 -21.99
N GLY A 284 1.46 7.32 -21.12
CA GLY A 284 2.72 7.99 -21.48
C GLY A 284 2.54 9.35 -22.16
N GLU A 285 1.32 9.91 -22.19
CA GLU A 285 1.05 11.27 -22.68
C GLU A 285 1.72 12.32 -21.80
N ILE A 286 1.72 12.08 -20.48
CA ILE A 286 2.55 12.82 -19.53
C ILE A 286 3.60 11.87 -18.95
N LYS A 287 4.87 12.28 -19.03
CA LYS A 287 6.00 11.49 -18.51
C LYS A 287 6.33 11.80 -17.06
N CYS A 288 5.96 12.97 -16.55
CA CYS A 288 6.25 13.36 -15.18
C CYS A 288 4.97 13.83 -14.49
N LEU A 289 4.74 13.35 -13.28
CA LEU A 289 3.57 13.70 -12.47
C LEU A 289 4.01 13.91 -11.02
N VAL A 290 3.57 15.02 -10.42
CA VAL A 290 3.82 15.32 -9.00
C VAL A 290 2.58 14.97 -8.18
N VAL A 291 2.73 14.25 -7.07
CA VAL A 291 1.60 13.85 -6.23
C VAL A 291 1.87 14.13 -4.74
N SER A 292 0.82 14.58 -4.04
CA SER A 292 0.88 14.73 -2.59
C SER A 292 0.71 13.38 -1.88
N LYS A 293 1.31 13.25 -0.68
CA LYS A 293 1.17 12.05 0.17
C LYS A 293 -0.30 11.66 0.36
N VAL A 294 -1.23 12.61 0.53
CA VAL A 294 -2.67 12.37 0.76
C VAL A 294 -3.40 11.91 -0.51
N ALA A 295 -3.05 12.47 -1.68
CA ALA A 295 -3.60 12.01 -2.96
C ALA A 295 -3.17 10.56 -3.29
N ASN A 296 -2.03 10.14 -2.73
CA ASN A 296 -1.44 8.82 -2.88
C ASN A 296 -2.22 7.68 -2.18
N PHE A 297 -3.17 7.98 -1.27
CA PHE A 297 -3.86 6.96 -0.45
C PHE A 297 -5.12 6.36 -1.10
N SER A 298 -5.71 7.02 -2.09
CA SER A 298 -7.13 6.79 -2.45
C SER A 298 -7.38 6.14 -3.81
N ILE A 299 -6.36 5.92 -4.66
CA ILE A 299 -6.55 5.35 -6.02
C ILE A 299 -5.34 4.48 -6.39
N ASP A 300 -5.59 3.49 -7.26
CA ASP A 300 -4.58 2.68 -7.95
C ASP A 300 -3.56 3.59 -8.66
N LEU A 301 -2.37 3.71 -8.07
CA LEU A 301 -1.33 4.60 -8.60
C LEU A 301 -0.90 4.13 -9.98
N PRO A 302 -0.68 5.05 -10.92
CA PRO A 302 -0.31 4.65 -12.25
C PRO A 302 1.11 4.04 -12.22
N GLU A 303 1.31 3.03 -13.06
CA GLU A 303 2.58 2.31 -13.17
C GLU A 303 3.69 3.30 -13.58
N ALA A 304 4.74 3.43 -12.77
CA ALA A 304 5.87 4.30 -13.01
C ALA A 304 7.17 3.49 -13.06
N SER A 305 8.10 3.89 -13.92
CA SER A 305 9.44 3.30 -13.94
C SER A 305 10.34 3.90 -12.86
N ILE A 306 10.13 5.20 -12.57
CA ILE A 306 10.93 5.97 -11.63
C ILE A 306 10.00 6.62 -10.62
N ALA A 307 10.27 6.41 -9.33
CA ALA A 307 9.59 7.12 -8.25
C ALA A 307 10.61 7.92 -7.44
N ILE A 308 10.34 9.21 -7.22
CA ILE A 308 11.21 10.13 -6.45
C ILE A 308 10.42 10.61 -5.23
N GLN A 309 10.77 10.12 -4.04
CA GLN A 309 10.22 10.62 -2.79
C GLN A 309 11.12 11.71 -2.21
N ILE A 310 10.55 12.91 -2.07
CA ILE A 310 11.26 14.09 -1.58
C ILE A 310 11.03 14.28 -0.09
N SER A 311 9.80 14.12 0.34
CA SER A 311 9.40 14.19 1.74
C SER A 311 8.36 13.14 2.03
N GLY A 312 8.45 12.57 3.23
CA GLY A 312 7.57 11.51 3.68
C GLY A 312 8.03 11.02 5.04
N THR A 313 7.24 11.35 6.05
CA THR A 313 7.44 10.77 7.38
C THR A 313 7.29 9.26 7.28
N PHE A 314 8.18 8.54 7.96
CA PHE A 314 7.94 7.18 8.39
C PHE A 314 6.76 7.16 9.36
N GLY A 315 5.55 7.15 8.82
CA GLY A 315 4.45 6.44 9.44
C GLY A 315 4.38 5.07 8.78
N SER A 316 4.29 3.99 9.55
CA SER A 316 4.28 2.58 9.12
C SER A 316 5.26 2.28 7.97
N ARG A 317 6.48 1.87 8.34
CA ARG A 317 7.61 1.46 7.46
C ARG A 317 7.23 0.63 6.23
N GLN A 318 6.09 -0.02 6.33
CA GLN A 318 5.63 -1.12 5.54
C GLN A 318 4.62 -0.68 4.51
N GLU A 319 3.79 0.32 4.84
CA GLU A 319 2.85 0.90 3.89
C GLU A 319 3.62 1.54 2.73
N GLU A 320 4.77 2.18 3.01
CA GLU A 320 5.65 2.73 1.98
C GLU A 320 6.28 1.65 1.09
N ALA A 321 6.89 0.60 1.62
CA ALA A 321 7.48 -0.45 0.77
C ALA A 321 6.43 -1.21 -0.06
N GLN A 322 5.26 -1.44 0.52
CA GLN A 322 4.12 -2.04 -0.18
C GLN A 322 3.59 -1.13 -1.30
N ARG A 323 3.62 0.18 -1.11
CA ARG A 323 3.31 1.16 -2.17
C ARG A 323 4.37 1.17 -3.25
N LEU A 324 5.65 1.12 -2.88
CA LEU A 324 6.75 1.05 -3.85
C LEU A 324 6.57 -0.13 -4.79
N GLY A 325 6.25 -1.31 -4.25
CA GLY A 325 5.97 -2.50 -5.06
C GLY A 325 4.73 -2.41 -5.96
N ARG A 326 3.78 -1.50 -5.70
CA ARG A 326 2.62 -1.25 -6.58
C ARG A 326 2.91 -0.18 -7.64
N ILE A 327 3.67 0.85 -7.28
CA ILE A 327 4.02 1.96 -8.15
C ILE A 327 5.01 1.50 -9.21
N LEU A 328 5.98 0.68 -8.82
CA LEU A 328 7.14 0.35 -9.62
C LEU A 328 6.88 -0.89 -10.48
N ARG A 329 7.01 -0.74 -11.79
CA ARG A 329 7.04 -1.88 -12.73
C ARG A 329 8.29 -1.86 -13.59
N PRO A 330 8.82 -3.04 -13.94
CA PRO A 330 9.93 -3.11 -14.86
C PRO A 330 9.45 -2.66 -16.23
N LYS A 331 10.34 -2.02 -16.98
CA LYS A 331 10.02 -1.60 -18.32
C LYS A 331 9.89 -2.80 -19.26
N ALA A 332 9.12 -2.61 -20.34
CA ALA A 332 9.05 -3.57 -21.44
C ALA A 332 10.43 -3.84 -22.09
N ASP A 333 11.39 -2.92 -21.94
CA ASP A 333 12.78 -3.06 -22.40
C ASP A 333 13.69 -3.83 -21.42
N GLY A 334 13.14 -4.35 -20.30
CA GLY A 334 13.86 -5.13 -19.31
C GLY A 334 14.62 -4.32 -18.26
N ARG A 335 14.61 -2.98 -18.32
CA ARG A 335 15.20 -2.15 -17.25
C ARG A 335 14.33 -2.22 -16.00
N GLY A 336 14.98 -2.46 -14.86
CA GLY A 336 14.34 -2.50 -13.54
C GLY A 336 13.75 -1.15 -13.14
N ALA A 337 12.78 -1.18 -12.24
CA ALA A 337 12.18 0.04 -11.70
C ALA A 337 13.10 0.64 -10.62
N ARG A 338 13.11 1.96 -10.49
CA ARG A 338 13.99 2.64 -9.54
C ARG A 338 13.24 3.56 -8.60
N PHE A 339 13.57 3.48 -7.33
CA PHE A 339 13.05 4.34 -6.29
C PHE A 339 14.14 5.21 -5.70
N TYR A 340 13.97 6.52 -5.78
CA TYR A 340 14.84 7.50 -5.15
C TYR A 340 14.19 8.05 -3.88
N SER A 341 14.93 8.01 -2.78
CA SER A 341 14.58 8.63 -1.52
C SER A 341 15.57 9.73 -1.21
N LEU A 342 15.12 10.99 -1.23
CA LEU A 342 15.98 12.12 -0.86
C LEU A 342 16.04 12.26 0.66
N VAL A 343 17.25 12.32 1.23
CA VAL A 343 17.45 12.34 2.68
C VAL A 343 18.42 13.45 3.06
N ALA A 344 18.00 14.37 3.92
CA ALA A 344 18.87 15.42 4.45
C ALA A 344 19.84 14.87 5.50
N ARG A 345 21.15 14.97 5.25
CA ARG A 345 22.21 14.51 6.17
C ARG A 345 22.17 15.26 7.50
N ASP A 346 22.51 14.55 8.58
CA ASP A 346 22.63 15.09 9.94
C ASP A 346 21.32 15.73 10.47
N THR A 347 20.17 15.21 10.03
CA THR A 347 18.84 15.64 10.47
C THR A 347 17.97 14.45 10.87
N VAL A 348 16.83 14.72 11.49
CA VAL A 348 15.81 13.70 11.79
C VAL A 348 15.36 12.91 10.55
N ASP A 349 15.50 13.48 9.35
CA ASP A 349 15.22 12.79 8.09
C ASP A 349 16.12 11.56 7.91
N GLN A 350 17.39 11.65 8.30
CA GLN A 350 18.34 10.54 8.25
C GLN A 350 18.01 9.44 9.25
N ASP A 351 17.51 9.80 10.45
CA ASP A 351 17.08 8.82 11.45
C ASP A 351 15.87 8.01 10.94
N PHE A 352 14.92 8.68 10.27
CA PHE A 352 13.81 7.99 9.60
C PHE A 352 14.30 7.11 8.44
N ALA A 353 15.27 7.58 7.66
CA ALA A 353 15.81 6.82 6.55
C ALA A 353 16.59 5.55 6.98
N GLN A 354 17.30 5.58 8.11
CA GLN A 354 17.94 4.38 8.68
C GLN A 354 16.92 3.28 9.02
N ASN A 355 15.76 3.69 9.54
CA ASN A 355 14.66 2.77 9.80
C ASN A 355 14.07 2.19 8.49
N ARG A 356 14.00 2.99 7.41
CA ARG A 356 13.67 2.52 6.04
C ARG A 356 14.63 1.45 5.58
N GLN A 357 15.92 1.76 5.65
CA GLN A 357 16.98 0.92 5.15
C GLN A 357 16.93 -0.45 5.80
N ARG A 358 16.78 -0.49 7.13
CA ARG A 358 16.68 -1.76 7.87
C ARG A 358 15.49 -2.59 7.38
N PHE A 359 14.31 -1.96 7.25
CA PHE A 359 13.11 -2.66 6.80
C PHE A 359 13.23 -3.17 5.35
N LEU A 360 13.68 -2.32 4.42
CA LEU A 360 13.87 -2.71 3.02
C LEU A 360 14.92 -3.83 2.88
N ALA A 361 16.00 -3.78 3.67
CA ALA A 361 17.01 -4.83 3.71
C ALA A 361 16.47 -6.15 4.29
N GLU A 362 15.65 -6.10 5.34
CA GLU A 362 14.95 -7.28 5.91
C GLU A 362 14.00 -7.93 4.89
N GLN A 363 13.32 -7.12 4.08
CA GLN A 363 12.47 -7.61 2.97
C GLN A 363 13.29 -8.06 1.75
N GLY A 364 14.59 -7.79 1.74
CA GLY A 364 15.50 -8.22 0.70
C GLY A 364 15.63 -7.30 -0.52
N TYR A 365 15.16 -6.05 -0.44
CA TYR A 365 15.35 -5.09 -1.53
C TYR A 365 16.83 -4.77 -1.75
N SER A 366 17.22 -4.57 -3.02
CA SER A 366 18.50 -3.94 -3.35
C SER A 366 18.47 -2.49 -2.86
N TYR A 367 19.39 -2.15 -1.97
CA TYR A 367 19.45 -0.83 -1.36
C TYR A 367 20.86 -0.26 -1.46
N ARG A 368 20.99 0.91 -2.06
CA ARG A 368 22.27 1.63 -2.17
C ARG A 368 22.12 3.09 -1.76
N ILE A 369 23.22 3.65 -1.30
CA ILE A 369 23.32 5.05 -0.86
C ILE A 369 24.26 5.76 -1.82
N ILE A 370 23.82 6.90 -2.35
CA ILE A 370 24.62 7.79 -3.19
C ILE A 370 24.61 9.21 -2.64
N ASP A 371 25.55 10.02 -3.10
CA ASP A 371 25.60 11.44 -2.78
C ASP A 371 24.80 12.28 -3.78
N ALA A 372 24.24 13.40 -3.32
CA ALA A 372 23.59 14.36 -4.20
C ALA A 372 24.51 14.85 -5.34
N ASP A 373 25.82 14.94 -5.08
CA ASP A 373 26.82 15.31 -6.09
C ASP A 373 26.93 14.28 -7.22
N ASP A 374 26.68 13.00 -6.95
CA ASP A 374 26.64 11.96 -7.97
C ASP A 374 25.46 12.16 -8.93
N VAL A 375 24.32 12.66 -8.42
CA VAL A 375 23.16 13.03 -9.23
C VAL A 375 23.51 14.18 -10.17
N PHE A 376 24.13 15.24 -9.65
CA PHE A 376 24.48 16.42 -10.45
C PHE A 376 25.56 16.13 -11.50
N THR A 377 26.43 15.15 -11.25
CA THR A 377 27.48 14.73 -12.19
C THR A 377 27.06 13.59 -13.12
N GLY A 378 25.83 13.08 -12.99
CA GLY A 378 25.28 12.02 -13.85
C GLY A 378 25.83 10.62 -13.57
N LYS A 379 26.43 10.38 -12.40
CA LYS A 379 26.97 9.08 -11.97
C LYS A 379 25.92 8.26 -11.22
N LEU A 380 24.81 7.90 -11.89
CA LEU A 380 23.63 7.27 -11.29
C LEU A 380 23.50 5.77 -11.47
#